data_AF-A0A0M1N486-F1
#
_entry.id   AF-A0A0M1N486-F1
#
_cell.length_a   1.000
_cell.length_b   1.000
_cell.length_c   1.000
_cell.angle_alpha   90.00
_cell.angle_beta   90.00
_cell.angle_gamma   90.00
#
_symmetry.space_group_name_H-M   'P 1'
#
loop_
_entity.id
_entity.type
_entity.pdbx_description
1 polymer ?
#
loop_
_entity_poly.entity_id
_entity_poly.type
_entity_poly.pdbx_seq_one_letter_code
_entity_poly.pdbx_strand_id
1 'polypeptide(L)' 'MYNFISTVFVGIMLIVIGLYAHRNPYSWWFRRMSDDTEPSDVRIWYIKFIGKVIITFGFVVILLSFQHL' A
#
# COMPACT_ATOMS: atom_id res chain seq x y z
N MET A 1 -7.10 -11.20 21.72
CA MET A 1 -5.91 -11.85 21.10
C MET A 1 -6.08 -12.16 19.61
N TYR A 2 -7.10 -12.91 19.16
CA TYR A 2 -7.28 -13.21 17.71
C TYR A 2 -7.44 -11.94 16.85
N ASN A 3 -8.31 -11.01 17.26
CA ASN A 3 -8.53 -9.73 16.57
C ASN A 3 -7.27 -8.84 16.51
N PHE A 4 -6.39 -8.95 17.52
CA PHE A 4 -5.12 -8.22 17.53
C PHE A 4 -4.19 -8.73 16.43
N ILE A 5 -3.97 -10.05 16.39
CA ILE A 5 -3.09 -10.70 15.41
C ILE A 5 -3.57 -10.44 13.98
N SER A 6 -4.88 -10.55 13.72
CA SER A 6 -5.44 -10.25 12.40
C SER A 6 -5.25 -8.78 12.01
N THR A 7 -5.38 -7.85 12.95
CA THR A 7 -5.21 -6.41 12.66
C THR A 7 -3.75 -6.06 12.37
N VAL A 8 -2.80 -6.62 13.13
CA VAL A 8 -1.36 -6.49 12.85
C VAL A 8 -1.03 -7.04 11.46
N PHE A 9 -1.59 -8.21 11.11
CA PHE A 9 -1.37 -8.82 9.80
C PHE A 9 -1.88 -7.93 8.66
N VAL A 10 -3.07 -7.33 8.81
CA VAL A 10 -3.60 -6.35 7.84
C VAL A 10 -2.66 -5.14 7.70
N GLY A 11 -2.15 -4.61 8.81
CA GLY A 11 -1.19 -3.51 8.78
C GLY A 11 0.11 -3.86 8.05
N ILE A 12 0.64 -5.07 8.26
CA ILE A 12 1.82 -5.57 7.53
C ILE A 12 1.51 -5.71 6.03
N MET A 13 0.35 -6.26 5.67
CA MET A 13 -0.06 -6.39 4.27
C MET A 13 -0.16 -5.02 3.57
N LEU A 14 -0.69 -4.01 4.24
CA LEU A 14 -0.71 -2.64 3.73
C LEU A 14 0.70 -2.11 3.48
N ILE A 15 1.62 -2.28 4.42
CA ILE A 15 3.03 -1.87 4.25
C ILE A 15 3.67 -2.55 3.04
N VAL A 16 3.47 -3.87 2.88
CA VAL A 16 4.00 -4.63 1.74
C VAL A 16 3.43 -4.11 0.42
N ILE A 17 2.11 -3.87 0.34
CA ILE A 17 1.46 -3.33 -0.86
C ILE A 17 1.99 -1.94 -1.20
N GLY A 18 2.12 -1.07 -0.20
CA GLY A 18 2.63 0.28 -0.42
C GLY A 18 4.11 0.30 -0.82
N LEU A 19 4.94 -0.60 -0.28
CA LEU A 19 6.32 -0.81 -0.72
C LEU A 19 6.38 -1.34 -2.16
N TYR A 20 5.49 -2.27 -2.51
CA TYR A 20 5.39 -2.80 -3.87
C TYR A 20 5.00 -1.71 -4.86
N ALA A 21 4.03 -0.86 -4.53
CA ALA A 21 3.64 0.30 -5.34
C ALA A 21 4.79 1.30 -5.53
N HIS A 22 5.58 1.53 -4.47
CA HIS A 22 6.72 2.44 -4.55
C HIS A 22 7.87 1.91 -5.41
N ARG A 23 8.18 0.61 -5.29
CA ARG A 23 9.28 -0.05 -6.03
C ARG A 23 8.91 -0.41 -7.46
N ASN A 24 7.67 -0.83 -7.71
CA ASN A 24 7.20 -1.34 -8.99
C ASN A 24 5.97 -0.57 -9.51
N PRO A 25 6.07 0.76 -9.74
CA PRO A 25 4.93 1.58 -10.15
C PRO A 25 4.39 1.23 -11.55
N TYR A 26 5.20 0.54 -12.37
CA TYR A 26 4.82 0.08 -13.71
C TYR A 26 4.16 -1.31 -13.71
N SER A 27 3.96 -1.93 -12.54
CA SER A 27 3.35 -3.26 -12.46
C SER A 27 1.96 -3.27 -13.10
N TRP A 28 1.60 -4.41 -13.71
CA TRP A 28 0.28 -4.63 -14.29
C TRP A 28 -0.85 -4.41 -13.26
N TRP A 29 -0.59 -4.63 -11.98
CA TRP A 29 -1.52 -4.35 -10.88
C TRP A 29 -1.97 -2.89 -10.81
N PHE A 30 -1.14 -1.97 -11.31
CA PHE A 30 -1.44 -0.55 -11.33
C PHE A 30 -1.79 -0.07 -12.73
N ARG A 31 -1.86 -0.93 -13.76
CA ARG A 31 -2.29 -0.53 -15.12
C ARG A 31 -3.82 -0.44 -15.18
N ARG A 32 -4.31 0.52 -15.96
CA ARG A 32 -5.72 0.55 -16.35
C ARG A 32 -5.92 -0.44 -17.50
N MET A 33 -7.02 -1.19 -17.50
CA MET A 33 -7.31 -2.23 -18.51
C MET A 33 -7.39 -1.70 -19.96
N SER A 34 -7.54 -0.39 -20.15
CA SER A 34 -7.67 0.25 -21.47
C SER A 34 -6.46 1.10 -21.86
N ASP A 35 -5.39 1.07 -21.06
CA ASP A 35 -4.21 1.91 -21.28
C ASP A 35 -3.09 1.07 -21.91
N ASP A 36 -3.09 1.05 -23.25
CA ASP A 36 -1.98 0.54 -24.07
C ASP A 36 -0.87 1.59 -24.23
N THR A 37 -1.07 2.79 -23.68
CA THR A 37 -0.10 3.87 -23.66
C THR A 37 0.84 3.75 -22.45
N GLU A 38 2.09 4.19 -22.65
CA GLU A 38 3.09 4.23 -21.58
C GLU A 38 2.62 5.15 -20.44
N PRO A 39 2.76 4.75 -19.15
CA PRO A 39 2.26 5.56 -18.03
C PRO A 39 2.94 6.92 -17.98
N SER A 40 2.16 7.99 -17.85
CA SER A 40 2.72 9.34 -17.70
C SER A 40 3.51 9.49 -16.39
N ASP A 41 4.52 10.38 -16.39
CA ASP A 41 5.34 10.67 -15.21
C ASP A 41 4.51 11.10 -13.99
N VAL A 42 3.45 11.88 -14.23
CA VAL A 42 2.50 12.31 -13.19
C VAL A 42 1.82 11.10 -12.54
N ARG A 43 1.45 10.11 -13.35
CA ARG A 43 0.80 8.89 -12.88
C ARG A 43 1.75 8.03 -12.06
N ILE A 44 2.99 7.88 -12.52
CA ILE A 44 4.04 7.15 -11.79
C ILE A 44 4.32 7.83 -10.44
N TRP A 45 4.42 9.16 -10.44
CA TRP A 45 4.58 9.94 -9.21
C TRP A 45 3.41 9.73 -8.25
N TYR A 46 2.18 9.77 -8.76
CA TYR A 46 0.98 9.53 -7.96
C TYR A 46 0.95 8.11 -7.35
N ILE A 47 1.30 7.07 -8.11
CA ILE A 47 1.39 5.69 -7.59
C ILE A 47 2.42 5.61 -6.46
N LYS A 48 3.59 6.22 -6.64
CA LYS A 48 4.64 6.27 -5.60
C LYS A 48 4.18 7.04 -4.36
N PHE A 49 3.41 8.11 -4.53
CA PHE A 49 2.84 8.90 -3.43
C PHE A 49 1.81 8.10 -2.65
N ILE A 50 0.84 7.49 -3.33
CA ILE A 50 -0.17 6.63 -2.71
C ILE A 50 0.47 5.43 -2.02
N GLY A 51 1.51 4.83 -2.61
CA GLY A 51 2.29 3.78 -1.96
C GLY A 51 2.86 4.21 -0.60
N LYS A 52 3.42 5.43 -0.50
CA LYS A 52 3.89 6.00 0.78
C LYS A 52 2.75 6.22 1.77
N VAL A 53 1.61 6.75 1.31
CA VAL A 53 0.43 6.96 2.16
C VAL A 53 -0.07 5.63 2.74
N ILE A 54 -0.13 4.57 1.92
CA ILE A 54 -0.55 3.22 2.34
C ILE A 54 0.43 2.64 3.35
N ILE A 55 1.74 2.83 3.18
CA ILE A 55 2.75 2.41 4.18
C ILE A 55 2.47 3.10 5.51
N THR A 56 2.33 4.43 5.51
CA THR A 56 2.05 5.20 6.73
C THR A 56 0.75 4.73 7.39
N PHE A 57 -0.28 4.47 6.62
CA PHE A 57 -1.55 3.96 7.12
C PHE A 57 -1.40 2.56 7.75
N GLY A 58 -0.63 1.67 7.13
CA GLY A 58 -0.30 0.35 7.69
C GLY A 58 0.39 0.44 9.05
N PHE A 59 1.34 1.38 9.22
CA PHE A 59 1.95 1.66 10.53
C PHE A 59 0.92 2.14 11.56
N VAL A 60 0.02 3.04 11.18
CA VAL A 60 -1.05 3.53 12.07
C VAL A 60 -1.97 2.38 12.50
N VAL A 61 -2.36 1.50 11.58
CA VAL A 61 -3.19 0.31 11.89
C VAL A 61 -2.48 -0.60 12.90
N ILE A 62 -1.18 -0.85 12.73
CA ILE A 62 -0.39 -1.63 13.68
C ILE A 62 -0.36 -0.93 15.04
N LEU A 63 -0.08 0.37 15.10
CA LEU A 63 -0.03 1.13 16.35
C LEU A 63 -1.37 1.10 17.10
N LEU A 64 -2.48 1.29 16.40
CA LEU A 64 -3.82 1.25 17.01
C LEU A 64 -4.19 -0.15 17.49
N SER A 65 -3.68 -1.21 16.84
CA SER A 65 -3.93 -2.58 17.30
C SER A 65 -3.44 -2.82 18.73
N PHE A 66 -2.38 -2.14 19.17
CA PHE A 66 -1.87 -2.24 20.55
C PHE A 66 -2.82 -1.64 21.60
N GLN A 67 -3.83 -0.86 21.22
CA GLN A 67 -4.87 -0.40 22.17
C GLN A 67 -5.82 -1.51 22.61
N HIS A 68 -5.87 -2.62 21.85
CA HIS A 68 -6.71 -3.78 22.14
C HIS A 68 -5.95 -4.94 22.82
N LEU A 69 -4.74 -4.65 23.30
CA LEU A 69 -3.84 -5.53 24.06
C LEU A 69 -4.06 -5.33 25.56
#